data_AF-K9R028-F1
#
_entry.id   AF-K9R028-F1
#
_cell.length_a   1.000
_cell.length_b   1.000
_cell.length_c   1.000
_cell.angle_alpha   90.00
_cell.angle_beta   90.00
_cell.angle_gamma   90.00
#
_symmetry.space_group_name_H-M   'P 1'
#
loop_
_entity.id
_entity.type
_entity.pdbx_description
1 polymer ?
#
loop_
_entity_poly.entity_id
_entity_poly.type
_entity_poly.pdbx_seq_one_letter_code
_entity_poly.pdbx_strand_id
1 'polypeptide(L)'
;MKIPNHLSPILATLLTCSSLVLPTKTIANPIIHIANVNCNNAQTQLEINKCAQLSYQNADKTLNQVYQKLLPKLSSPRRQKLITAQQVWIKFRDTNCEFERSGYEGGTIAPTIYLSCLEKLTKQRTQQLQSYLQPNR
;
A
#
# COMPACT_ATOMS: atom_id res chain seq x y z
N MET A 1 -2.99 1.21 2.35
CA MET A 1 -4.08 0.84 3.30
C MET A 1 -4.67 -0.54 2.96
N LYS A 2 -4.21 -1.63 3.59
CA LYS A 2 -4.85 -2.96 3.49
C LYS A 2 -5.92 -3.06 4.58
N ILE A 3 -7.18 -3.28 4.21
CA ILE A 3 -8.24 -3.68 5.13
C ILE A 3 -8.30 -5.21 5.05
N PRO A 4 -8.07 -5.97 6.14
CA PRO A 4 -8.15 -7.42 6.11
C PRO A 4 -9.61 -7.89 6.10
N ASN A 5 -9.97 -8.71 5.11
CA ASN A 5 -11.16 -9.56 5.15
C ASN A 5 -10.86 -10.72 6.11
N HIS A 6 -11.43 -10.69 7.31
CA HIS A 6 -11.54 -11.86 8.17
C HIS A 6 -12.87 -12.55 7.88
N LEU A 7 -12.84 -13.83 7.51
CA LEU A 7 -13.78 -14.87 7.90
C LEU A 7 -13.46 -16.20 7.17
N SER A 8 -12.77 -17.11 7.86
CA SER A 8 -13.06 -18.53 7.75
C SER A 8 -12.74 -19.25 9.06
N PRO A 9 -13.61 -20.17 9.50
CA PRO A 9 -13.56 -20.77 10.82
C PRO A 9 -12.52 -21.88 10.90
N ILE A 10 -11.95 -21.97 12.09
CA ILE A 10 -11.04 -23.01 12.57
C ILE A 10 -11.80 -24.34 12.58
N LEU A 11 -11.28 -25.36 11.89
CA LEU A 11 -11.62 -26.76 12.17
C LEU A 11 -10.45 -27.39 12.93
N ALA A 12 -10.65 -27.60 14.23
CA ALA A 12 -9.74 -28.31 15.09
C ALA A 12 -9.97 -29.82 14.93
N THR A 13 -8.98 -30.55 14.40
CA THR A 13 -8.92 -32.02 14.48
C THR A 13 -7.66 -32.41 15.23
N LEU A 14 -7.86 -32.87 16.47
CA LEU A 14 -6.83 -33.49 17.31
C LEU A 14 -6.62 -34.93 16.84
N LEU A 15 -5.46 -35.21 16.22
CA LEU A 15 -4.93 -36.56 16.08
C LEU A 15 -3.50 -36.56 16.65
N THR A 16 -3.32 -37.12 17.83
CA THR A 16 -2.01 -37.33 18.44
C THR A 16 -1.36 -38.55 17.80
N CYS A 17 -0.48 -38.31 16.83
CA CYS A 17 0.40 -39.34 16.29
C CYS A 17 1.82 -39.08 16.80
N SER A 18 2.31 -39.97 17.66
CA SER A 18 3.71 -40.06 18.05
C SER A 18 4.55 -40.35 16.80
N SER A 19 5.46 -39.45 16.43
CA SER A 19 6.41 -39.66 15.33
C SER A 19 7.81 -39.20 15.72
N LEU A 20 8.77 -40.04 15.34
CA LEU A 20 10.21 -39.95 15.56
C LEU A 20 10.79 -38.54 15.35
N VAL A 21 11.64 -38.12 16.28
CA VAL A 21 12.43 -36.89 16.16
C VAL A 21 13.63 -37.20 15.26
N LEU A 22 13.53 -36.86 13.97
CA LEU A 22 14.69 -36.80 13.06
C LEU A 22 15.51 -35.54 13.37
N PRO A 23 16.86 -35.58 13.33
CA PRO A 23 17.67 -34.38 13.51
C PRO A 23 17.44 -33.46 12.31
N THR A 24 16.72 -32.36 12.53
CA THR A 24 16.56 -31.32 11.53
C THR A 24 17.92 -30.66 11.30
N LYS A 25 18.54 -30.92 10.14
CA LYS A 25 19.63 -30.06 9.65
C LYS A 25 19.04 -28.68 9.42
N THR A 26 19.38 -27.73 10.29
CA THR A 26 19.03 -26.32 10.13
C THR A 26 19.68 -25.81 8.85
N ILE A 27 18.91 -25.71 7.77
CA ILE A 27 19.33 -24.95 6.59
C ILE A 27 19.29 -23.49 7.04
N ALA A 28 20.46 -22.90 7.28
CA ALA A 28 20.58 -21.47 7.51
C ALA A 28 20.02 -20.76 6.28
N ASN A 29 18.81 -20.21 6.38
CA ASN A 29 18.20 -19.45 5.31
C ASN A 29 19.07 -18.20 5.13
N PRO A 30 19.60 -17.92 3.92
CA PRO A 30 20.39 -16.72 3.72
C PRO A 30 19.50 -15.52 4.06
N ILE A 31 19.95 -14.71 5.01
CA ILE A 31 19.35 -13.41 5.28
C ILE A 31 19.57 -12.61 3.99
N ILE A 32 18.54 -12.49 3.17
CA ILE A 32 18.56 -11.58 2.04
C ILE A 32 18.66 -10.18 2.64
N HIS A 33 19.88 -9.63 2.65
CA HIS A 33 20.11 -8.25 2.99
C HIS A 33 19.34 -7.40 1.97
N ILE A 34 18.27 -6.76 2.44
CA ILE A 34 17.59 -5.73 1.66
C ILE A 34 18.59 -4.59 1.52
N ALA A 35 19.29 -4.56 0.39
CA ALA A 35 20.19 -3.46 0.07
C ALA A 35 19.40 -2.15 0.16
N ASN A 36 19.90 -1.20 0.96
CA ASN A 36 19.31 0.12 1.08
C ASN A 36 19.55 0.86 -0.24
N VAL A 37 18.50 1.06 -1.05
CA VAL A 37 18.60 1.72 -2.36
C VAL A 37 18.88 3.22 -2.18
N ASN A 38 19.89 3.74 -2.88
CA ASN A 38 20.12 5.19 -2.95
C ASN A 38 19.25 5.81 -4.03
N CYS A 39 18.09 6.35 -3.65
CA CYS A 39 17.17 6.96 -4.61
C CYS A 39 17.65 8.26 -5.26
N ASN A 40 18.73 8.85 -4.76
CA ASN A 40 19.37 9.99 -5.42
C ASN A 40 20.30 9.57 -6.57
N ASN A 41 20.61 8.27 -6.68
CA ASN A 41 21.49 7.73 -7.69
C ASN A 41 21.08 6.31 -8.14
N ALA A 42 19.77 6.08 -8.32
CA ALA A 42 19.28 4.80 -8.84
C ALA A 42 19.68 4.67 -10.32
N GLN A 43 20.37 3.60 -10.69
CA GLN A 43 20.91 3.38 -12.03
C GLN A 43 20.19 2.25 -12.77
N THR A 44 19.77 1.21 -12.04
CA THR A 44 19.06 0.08 -12.64
C THR A 44 17.56 0.29 -12.58
N GLN A 45 16.82 -0.31 -13.52
CA GLN A 45 15.35 -0.27 -13.49
C GLN A 45 14.77 -0.92 -12.22
N LEU A 46 15.49 -1.88 -11.62
CA LEU A 46 15.13 -2.47 -10.34
C LEU A 46 15.20 -1.44 -9.20
N GLU A 47 16.28 -0.67 -9.13
CA GLU A 47 16.45 0.41 -8.15
C GLU A 47 15.42 1.52 -8.37
N ILE A 48 15.17 1.91 -9.62
CA ILE A 48 14.17 2.92 -9.98
C ILE A 48 12.77 2.46 -9.53
N ASN A 49 12.39 1.22 -9.82
CA ASN A 49 11.12 0.64 -9.36
C ASN A 49 11.02 0.63 -7.82
N LYS A 50 12.13 0.30 -7.14
CA LYS A 50 12.19 0.32 -5.67
C LYS A 50 12.01 1.73 -5.11
N CYS A 51 12.63 2.73 -5.74
CA CYS A 51 12.49 4.13 -5.34
C CYS A 51 11.09 4.67 -5.58
N ALA A 52 10.47 4.38 -6.73
CA ALA A 52 9.07 4.71 -6.98
C ALA A 52 8.14 4.07 -5.93
N GLN A 53 8.43 2.83 -5.52
CA GLN A 53 7.66 2.14 -4.48
C GLN A 53 7.78 2.83 -3.12
N LEU A 54 8.99 3.27 -2.74
CA LEU A 54 9.23 4.01 -1.50
C LEU A 54 8.53 5.38 -1.52
N SER A 55 8.59 6.10 -2.64
CA SER A 55 7.91 7.38 -2.81
C SER A 55 6.39 7.26 -2.68
N TYR A 56 5.79 6.27 -3.33
CA TYR A 56 4.36 5.97 -3.16
C TYR A 56 4.03 5.59 -1.70
N GLN A 57 4.83 4.74 -1.05
CA GLN A 57 4.60 4.36 0.35
C GLN A 57 4.64 5.57 1.29
N ASN A 58 5.56 6.51 1.06
CA ASN A 58 5.61 7.74 1.82
C ASN A 58 4.36 8.59 1.58
N ALA A 59 3.91 8.74 0.34
CA ALA A 59 2.66 9.44 0.02
C ALA A 59 1.43 8.77 0.67
N ASP A 60 1.30 7.44 0.62
CA ASP A 60 0.20 6.70 1.27
C ASP A 60 0.23 6.91 2.79
N LYS A 61 1.43 6.89 3.41
CA LYS A 61 1.58 7.18 4.83
C LYS A 61 1.08 8.59 5.17
N THR A 62 1.47 9.60 4.39
CA THR A 62 1.01 10.99 4.60
C THR A 62 -0.51 11.11 4.43
N LEU A 63 -1.09 10.49 3.39
CA LEU A 63 -2.53 10.46 3.18
C LEU A 63 -3.26 9.90 4.40
N ASN A 64 -2.81 8.74 4.89
CA ASN A 64 -3.43 8.07 6.03
C ASN A 64 -3.33 8.91 7.31
N GLN A 65 -2.20 9.58 7.53
CA GLN A 65 -2.05 10.51 8.66
C GLN A 65 -3.05 11.67 8.59
N VAL A 66 -3.22 12.29 7.41
CA VAL A 66 -4.21 13.39 7.24
C VAL A 66 -5.64 12.87 7.41
N TYR A 67 -5.95 11.72 6.81
CA TYR A 67 -7.27 11.09 6.93
C TYR A 67 -7.65 10.81 8.39
N GLN A 68 -6.73 10.23 9.17
CA GLN A 68 -6.94 9.96 10.60
C GLN A 68 -7.08 11.24 11.44
N LYS A 69 -6.40 12.33 11.06
CA LYS A 69 -6.58 13.65 11.70
C LYS A 69 -7.95 14.27 11.40
N LEU A 70 -8.50 14.01 10.21
CA LEU A 70 -9.76 14.60 9.74
C LEU A 70 -10.99 13.89 10.33
N LEU A 71 -11.02 12.56 10.35
CA LEU A 71 -12.17 11.77 10.81
C LEU A 71 -12.78 12.24 12.15
N PRO A 72 -12.00 12.45 13.23
CA PRO A 72 -12.58 12.84 14.53
C PRO A 72 -13.19 14.25 14.53
N LYS A 73 -12.81 15.12 13.58
CA LYS A 73 -13.33 16.49 13.46
C LYS A 73 -14.67 16.55 12.73
N LEU A 74 -15.12 15.44 12.13
CA LEU A 74 -16.38 15.36 11.40
C LEU A 74 -17.49 14.80 12.28
N SER A 75 -18.70 15.36 12.13
CA SER A 75 -19.93 14.75 12.63
C SER A 75 -20.13 13.36 12.01
N SER A 76 -20.87 12.48 12.70
CA SER A 76 -21.07 11.10 12.25
C SER A 76 -21.59 11.00 10.80
N PRO A 77 -22.61 11.77 10.37
CA PRO A 77 -23.07 11.73 8.97
C PRO A 77 -22.02 12.18 7.95
N ARG A 78 -21.24 13.23 8.25
CA ARG A 78 -20.15 13.70 7.35
C ARG A 78 -19.01 12.69 7.29
N ARG A 79 -18.68 12.08 8.43
CA ARG A 79 -17.65 11.03 8.55
C ARG A 79 -17.99 9.83 7.68
N GLN A 80 -19.23 9.34 7.74
CA GLN A 80 -19.67 8.21 6.92
C GLN A 80 -19.57 8.51 5.43
N LYS A 81 -19.97 9.71 5.00
CA LYS A 81 -19.82 10.16 3.61
C LYS A 81 -18.36 10.19 3.17
N LEU A 82 -17.46 10.68 4.02
CA LEU A 82 -16.03 10.70 3.71
C LEU A 82 -15.44 9.29 3.61
N ILE A 83 -15.81 8.37 4.50
CA ILE A 83 -15.36 6.96 4.46
C ILE A 83 -15.75 6.34 3.11
N THR A 84 -17.02 6.46 2.71
CA THR A 84 -17.49 5.94 1.43
C THR A 84 -16.77 6.59 0.25
N ALA A 85 -16.61 7.92 0.26
CA ALA A 85 -15.87 8.63 -0.79
C ALA A 85 -14.41 8.18 -0.88
N GLN A 86 -13.76 7.89 0.25
CA GLN A 86 -12.38 7.42 0.29
C GLN A 86 -12.24 6.00 -0.28
N GLN A 87 -13.18 5.10 0.01
CA GLN A 87 -13.21 3.74 -0.55
C GLN A 87 -13.38 3.77 -2.07
N VAL A 88 -14.33 4.57 -2.57
CA VAL A 88 -14.54 4.73 -4.02
C VAL A 88 -13.33 5.37 -4.69
N TRP A 89 -12.72 6.37 -4.06
CA TRP A 89 -11.49 7.00 -4.56
C TRP A 89 -10.33 6.01 -4.68
N ILE A 90 -10.16 5.08 -3.73
CA ILE A 90 -9.14 4.03 -3.82
C ILE A 90 -9.39 3.17 -5.07
N LYS A 91 -10.65 2.75 -5.30
CA LYS A 91 -10.98 1.97 -6.49
C LYS A 91 -10.66 2.73 -7.78
N PHE A 92 -11.07 4.00 -7.86
CA PHE A 92 -10.73 4.88 -8.98
C PHE A 92 -9.22 4.96 -9.20
N ARG A 93 -8.45 5.26 -8.14
CA ARG A 93 -6.99 5.38 -8.20
C ARG A 93 -6.37 4.12 -8.78
N ASP A 94 -6.72 2.96 -8.23
CA ASP A 94 -6.11 1.69 -8.62
C ASP A 94 -6.48 1.36 -10.08
N THR A 95 -7.74 1.52 -10.48
CA THR A 95 -8.16 1.28 -11.87
C THR A 95 -7.56 2.28 -12.86
N ASN A 96 -7.42 3.54 -12.48
CA ASN A 96 -6.80 4.57 -13.32
C ASN A 96 -5.31 4.27 -13.51
N CYS A 97 -4.60 3.88 -12.44
CA CYS A 97 -3.18 3.59 -12.54
C CYS A 97 -2.90 2.29 -13.32
N GLU A 98 -3.79 1.29 -13.26
CA GLU A 98 -3.72 0.14 -14.16
C GLU A 98 -3.91 0.56 -15.63
N PHE A 99 -4.86 1.45 -15.91
CA PHE A 99 -5.03 2.01 -17.25
C PHE A 99 -3.78 2.78 -17.72
N GLU A 100 -3.21 3.67 -16.89
CA GLU A 100 -1.96 4.38 -17.24
C GLU A 100 -0.78 3.42 -17.49
N ARG A 101 -0.67 2.35 -16.68
CA ARG A 101 0.35 1.30 -16.86
C ARG A 101 0.15 0.51 -18.14
N SER A 102 -1.09 0.32 -18.60
CA SER A 102 -1.43 -0.57 -19.72
C SER A 102 -0.72 -0.20 -21.03
N GLY A 103 -0.44 1.10 -21.26
CA GLY A 103 0.33 1.58 -22.41
C GLY A 103 1.79 1.12 -22.45
N TYR A 104 2.29 0.49 -21.38
CA TYR A 104 3.67 0.04 -21.21
C TYR A 104 3.76 -1.45 -20.88
N GLU A 105 2.69 -2.23 -21.12
CA GLU A 105 2.65 -3.66 -20.78
C GLU A 105 3.82 -4.46 -21.36
N GLY A 106 4.36 -5.37 -20.54
CA GLY A 106 5.57 -6.14 -20.85
C GLY A 106 6.89 -5.35 -20.75
N GLY A 107 6.84 -4.02 -20.66
CA GLY A 107 8.01 -3.16 -20.51
C GLY A 107 8.52 -3.10 -19.07
N THR A 108 9.84 -3.00 -18.90
CA THR A 108 10.49 -2.88 -17.58
C THR A 108 10.16 -1.57 -16.87
N ILE A 109 9.68 -0.56 -17.59
CA ILE A 109 9.21 0.74 -17.07
C ILE A 109 7.78 0.68 -16.49
N ALA A 110 6.96 -0.30 -16.87
CA ALA A 110 5.55 -0.38 -16.47
C ALA A 110 5.34 -0.28 -14.94
N PRO A 111 6.15 -0.97 -14.09
CA PRO A 111 6.02 -0.83 -12.64
C PRO A 111 6.29 0.60 -12.14
N THR A 112 7.25 1.31 -12.75
CA THR A 112 7.51 2.73 -12.41
C THR A 112 6.30 3.60 -12.75
N ILE A 113 5.72 3.44 -13.94
CA ILE A 113 4.52 4.20 -14.36
C ILE A 113 3.37 4.01 -13.37
N TYR A 114 3.09 2.76 -13.00
CA TYR A 114 2.04 2.44 -12.03
C TYR A 114 2.28 3.11 -10.67
N LEU A 115 3.49 2.97 -10.13
CA LEU A 115 3.86 3.51 -8.82
C LEU A 115 3.85 5.04 -8.81
N SER A 116 4.31 5.68 -9.88
CA SER A 116 4.26 7.14 -10.04
C SER A 116 2.82 7.66 -10.15
N CYS A 117 1.93 6.95 -10.85
CA CYS A 117 0.50 7.29 -10.87
C CYS A 117 -0.10 7.19 -9.46
N LEU A 118 0.16 6.09 -8.75
CA LEU A 118 -0.33 5.88 -7.38
C LEU A 118 0.15 7.01 -6.45
N GLU A 119 1.42 7.38 -6.52
CA GLU A 119 1.99 8.50 -5.77
C GLU A 119 1.28 9.82 -6.09
N LYS A 120 1.18 10.18 -7.38
CA LYS A 120 0.58 11.43 -7.84
C LYS A 120 -0.85 11.60 -7.33
N LEU A 121 -1.70 10.61 -7.57
CA LEU A 121 -3.11 10.66 -7.15
C LEU A 121 -3.22 10.68 -5.62
N THR A 122 -2.35 9.96 -4.91
CA THR A 122 -2.32 9.95 -3.44
C THR A 122 -1.93 11.32 -2.87
N LYS A 123 -0.95 12.02 -3.47
CA LYS A 123 -0.60 13.40 -3.09
C LYS A 123 -1.76 14.37 -3.33
N GLN A 124 -2.41 14.29 -4.48
CA GLN A 124 -3.59 15.13 -4.78
C GLN A 124 -4.73 14.89 -3.79
N ARG A 125 -5.02 13.63 -3.46
CA ARG A 125 -6.04 13.30 -2.47
C ARG A 125 -5.66 13.81 -1.07
N THR A 126 -4.39 13.73 -0.71
CA THR A 126 -3.89 14.30 0.55
C THR A 126 -4.20 15.79 0.64
N GLN A 127 -3.96 16.56 -0.43
CA GLN A 127 -4.28 17.99 -0.48
C GLN A 127 -5.78 18.25 -0.35
N GLN A 128 -6.63 17.44 -1.00
CA GLN A 128 -8.08 17.52 -0.84
C GLN A 128 -8.49 17.28 0.62
N LEU A 129 -7.96 16.24 1.28
CA LEU A 129 -8.27 15.96 2.68
C LEU A 129 -7.77 17.07 3.62
N GLN A 130 -6.57 17.62 3.36
CA GLN A 130 -6.04 18.77 4.12
C GLN A 130 -6.94 20.00 4.00
N SER A 131 -7.53 20.23 2.83
CA SER A 131 -8.43 21.36 2.62
C SER A 131 -9.76 21.24 3.40
N TYR A 132 -10.15 20.05 3.87
CA TYR A 132 -11.29 19.86 4.78
C TYR A 132 -10.93 20.10 6.26
N LEU A 133 -9.65 20.27 6.59
CA LEU A 133 -9.20 20.62 7.95
C LEU A 133 -9.20 22.13 8.20
N GLN A 134 -9.41 22.94 7.16
CA GLN A 134 -9.35 24.40 7.27
C GLN A 134 -10.65 24.95 7.91
N PRO A 135 -10.58 25.96 8.80
CA PRO A 135 -11.72 26.42 9.61
C PRO A 135 -12.95 26.93 8.84
N ASN A 136 -12.78 27.35 7.59
CA ASN A 136 -13.80 28.07 6.82
C ASN A 136 -14.37 27.24 5.65
N ARG A 137 -14.59 25.93 5.87
CA ARG A 137 -15.17 25.02 4.87
C ARG A 137 -16.23 24.07 5.44
#